data_AF-A0A2V7KNA6-F1
#
_entry.id   AF-A0A2V7KNA6-F1
#
_cell.length_a   1.000
_cell.length_b   1.000
_cell.length_c   1.000
_cell.angle_alpha   90.00
_cell.angle_beta   90.00
_cell.angle_gamma   90.00
#
_symmetry.space_group_name_H-M   'P 1'
#
loop_
_entity.id
_entity.type
_entity.pdbx_description
1 polymer ?
#
loop_
_entity_poly.entity_id
_entity_poly.type
_entity_poly.pdbx_seq_one_letter_code
_entity_poly.pdbx_strand_id
1 'polypeptide(L)' 'MPRSTQVHKFGGASLATAEAMAHAVSIVLAHRPGPIVVVVSALAGVTDALLDIATKGLRGGATALRRKHSALARALFT' A
#
# COMPACT_ATOMS: atom_id res chain seq x y z
N MET A 1 9.02 -32.07 -0.51
CA MET A 1 8.39 -31.30 0.58
C MET A 1 7.65 -30.13 -0.04
N PRO A 2 6.37 -29.89 0.28
CA PRO A 2 5.72 -28.65 -0.15
C PRO A 2 6.50 -27.46 0.41
N ARG A 3 6.77 -26.45 -0.41
CA ARG A 3 7.42 -25.21 0.05
C ARG A 3 6.52 -24.56 1.10
N SER A 4 7.09 -24.08 2.20
CA SER A 4 6.34 -23.32 3.20
C SER A 4 5.79 -22.04 2.58
N THR A 5 4.55 -21.70 2.93
CA THR A 5 3.94 -20.43 2.54
C THR A 5 4.75 -19.27 3.12
N GLN A 6 5.13 -18.32 2.27
CA GLN A 6 5.79 -17.10 2.73
C GLN A 6 4.80 -15.96 2.88
N VAL A 7 4.93 -15.21 3.96
CA VAL A 7 4.08 -14.06 4.26
C VAL A 7 4.96 -12.82 4.31
N HIS A 8 4.73 -11.87 3.40
CA HIS A 8 5.40 -10.56 3.41
C HIS A 8 4.42 -9.50 3.89
N LYS A 9 4.82 -8.70 4.89
CA LYS A 9 4.03 -7.57 5.36
C LYS A 9 4.72 -6.26 5.02
N PHE A 10 4.00 -5.36 4.35
CA PHE A 10 4.48 -4.03 4.00
C PHE A 10 3.70 -2.95 4.77
N GLY A 11 4.43 -2.03 5.38
CA GLY A 11 3.85 -0.86 6.05
C GLY A 11 3.55 0.28 5.06
N GLY A 12 2.90 1.34 5.53
CA GLY A 12 2.50 2.45 4.66
C GLY A 12 3.67 3.17 3.97
N ALA A 13 4.85 3.24 4.59
CA ALA A 13 6.05 3.82 4.00
C ALA A 13 6.53 3.02 2.77
N SER A 14 6.49 1.69 2.83
CA SER A 14 6.80 0.81 1.69
C SER A 14 5.79 0.93 0.55
N LEU A 15 4.68 1.64 0.76
CA LEU A 15 3.58 1.81 -0.19
C LEU A 15 3.32 3.30 -0.47
N ALA A 16 4.28 4.19 -0.15
CA ALA A 16 4.07 5.63 -0.23
C ALA A 16 4.09 6.17 -1.67
N THR A 17 4.89 5.56 -2.55
CA THR A 17 5.12 5.98 -3.93
C THR A 17 5.18 4.78 -4.87
N ALA A 18 5.18 5.03 -6.19
CA ALA A 18 5.29 3.98 -7.19
C ALA A 18 6.64 3.25 -7.09
N GLU A 19 7.72 3.97 -6.82
CA GLU A 19 9.08 3.43 -6.64
C GLU A 19 9.15 2.54 -5.38
N ALA A 20 8.56 3.00 -4.28
CA ALA A 20 8.50 2.21 -3.05
C ALA A 20 7.71 0.90 -3.26
N MET A 21 6.59 0.97 -3.98
CA MET A 21 5.81 -0.22 -4.35
C MET A 21 6.57 -1.16 -5.28
N ALA A 22 7.27 -0.63 -6.29
CA ALA A 22 8.11 -1.43 -7.17
C ALA A 22 9.20 -2.19 -6.40
N HIS A 23 9.80 -1.55 -5.39
CA HIS A 23 10.74 -2.20 -4.49
C HIS A 23 10.08 -3.28 -3.62
N ALA A 24 8.88 -3.03 -3.08
CA ALA A 24 8.13 -4.06 -2.35
C ALA A 24 7.80 -5.28 -3.24
N VAL A 25 7.43 -5.03 -4.50
CA VAL A 25 7.18 -6.07 -5.50
C VAL A 25 8.45 -6.87 -5.81
N SER A 26 9.62 -6.23 -5.96
CA SER A 26 10.87 -6.95 -6.23
C SER A 26 11.24 -7.92 -5.09
N ILE A 27 11.01 -7.51 -3.83
CA ILE A 27 11.19 -8.39 -2.65
C ILE A 27 10.28 -9.62 -2.76
N VAL A 28 9.01 -9.44 -3.12
CA VAL A 28 8.05 -10.56 -3.28
C VAL A 28 8.48 -11.49 -4.41
N LEU A 29 8.90 -10.93 -5.55
CA LEU A 29 9.27 -11.71 -6.73
C LEU A 29 10.54 -12.55 -6.51
N ALA A 30 11.46 -12.08 -5.67
CA ALA A 30 12.68 -12.80 -5.31
C ALA A 30 12.42 -14.15 -4.59
N HIS A 31 11.21 -14.38 -4.09
CA HIS A 31 10.86 -15.56 -3.28
C HIS A 31 9.97 -16.59 -4.01
N ARG A 32 9.83 -16.46 -5.32
CA ARG A 32 9.14 -17.45 -6.16
C ARG A 32 9.98 -18.74 -6.31
N PRO A 33 9.36 -19.93 -6.55
CA PRO A 33 7.95 -20.13 -6.93
C PRO A 33 7.05 -20.71 -5.82
N GLY A 34 7.35 -20.47 -4.53
CA GLY A 34 6.48 -20.94 -3.43
C GLY A 34 5.14 -20.19 -3.32
N PRO A 35 4.17 -20.70 -2.55
CA PRO A 35 2.97 -19.94 -2.20
C PRO A 35 3.34 -18.66 -1.43
N ILE A 36 2.78 -17.53 -1.85
CA ILE A 36 3.07 -16.22 -1.25
C ILE A 36 1.77 -15.54 -0.82
N VAL A 37 1.77 -14.97 0.39
CA VAL A 37 0.73 -14.05 0.90
C VAL A 37 1.38 -12.68 1.11
N VAL A 38 0.72 -11.64 0.62
CA VAL A 38 1.15 -10.25 0.83
C VAL A 38 0.11 -9.54 1.69
N VAL A 39 0.54 -9.02 2.84
CA VAL A 39 -0.27 -8.22 3.75
C VAL A 39 0.18 -6.77 3.66
N VAL A 40 -0.75 -5.86 3.45
CA VAL A 40 -0.46 -4.43 3.30
C VAL A 40 -1.17 -3.60 4.35
N SER A 41 -0.48 -2.59 4.86
CA SER A 41 -1.13 -1.45 5.51
C SER A 41 -1.75 -0.52 4.46
N ALA A 42 -2.54 0.47 4.89
CA ALA A 42 -2.94 1.57 4.01
C ALA A 42 -1.70 2.37 3.54
N LEU A 43 -1.84 3.14 2.44
CA LEU A 43 -0.78 4.04 1.97
C LEU A 43 -0.37 5.00 3.10
N ALA A 44 0.90 5.42 3.14
CA ALA A 44 1.42 6.31 4.19
C ALA A 44 0.48 7.48 4.51
N GLY A 45 0.13 7.68 5.78
CA GLY A 45 -0.74 8.76 6.26
C GLY A 45 -2.24 8.62 5.93
N VAL A 46 -2.69 7.58 5.22
CA VAL A 46 -4.12 7.37 4.94
C VAL A 46 -4.90 7.05 6.22
N THR A 47 -4.36 6.20 7.09
CA THR A 47 -5.03 5.87 8.36
C THR A 47 -5.24 7.11 9.21
N ASP A 48 -4.21 7.93 9.39
CA ASP A 48 -4.31 9.17 10.17
C ASP A 48 -5.33 10.14 9.56
N ALA A 49 -5.35 10.28 8.24
CA ALA A 49 -6.34 11.10 7.55
C ALA A 49 -7.78 10.57 7.71
N LEU A 50 -7.97 9.24 7.72
CA LEU A 50 -9.29 8.65 7.98
C LEU A 50 -9.74 8.89 9.42
N LEU A 51 -8.84 8.77 10.40
CA LEU A 51 -9.13 9.08 11.79
C LEU A 51 -9.43 10.58 11.98
N ASP A 52 -8.72 11.46 11.29
CA ASP A 52 -8.98 12.90 11.30
C ASP A 52 -10.37 13.22 10.73
N ILE A 53 -10.76 12.59 9.61
CA ILE A 53 -12.10 12.72 9.03
C ILE A 53 -13.17 12.20 10.00
N ALA A 54 -12.94 11.05 10.64
CA ALA A 54 -13.88 10.47 11.57
C ALA A 54 -14.11 11.36 12.81
N THR A 55 -13.08 12.10 13.23
CA THR A 55 -13.13 12.95 14.43
C THR A 55 -13.56 14.39 14.14
N LYS A 56 -13.17 14.96 12.99
CA LYS A 56 -13.38 16.39 12.64
C LYS A 56 -14.36 16.63 11.50
N GLY A 57 -14.88 15.56 10.90
CA GLY A 57 -15.80 15.60 9.77
C GLY A 57 -15.09 15.73 8.40
N LEU A 58 -15.89 15.68 7.33
CA LEU A 58 -15.42 15.49 5.95
C LEU A 58 -14.69 16.68 5.29
N ARG A 59 -14.25 17.72 6.02
CA ARG A 59 -13.74 19.04 5.55
C ARG A 59 -12.65 18.97 4.45
N GLY A 60 -12.99 18.55 3.24
CA GLY A 60 -12.06 18.26 2.14
C GLY A 60 -11.25 16.96 2.25
N GLY A 61 -11.26 16.27 3.40
CA GLY A 61 -10.42 15.10 3.66
C GLY A 61 -10.67 13.93 2.70
N ALA A 62 -11.94 13.63 2.41
CA ALA A 62 -12.29 12.56 1.46
C ALA A 62 -11.79 12.85 0.04
N THR A 63 -11.85 14.11 -0.41
CA THR A 63 -11.33 14.52 -1.71
C THR A 63 -9.80 14.41 -1.75
N ALA A 64 -9.10 14.80 -0.67
CA ALA A 64 -7.65 14.66 -0.58
C ALA A 64 -7.20 13.19 -0.64
N LEU A 65 -7.88 12.32 0.12
CA LEU A 65 -7.66 10.87 0.05
C LEU A 65 -7.88 10.33 -1.36
N ARG A 66 -8.98 10.70 -2.02
CA ARG A 66 -9.24 10.27 -3.39
C ARG A 66 -8.14 10.71 -4.35
N ARG A 67 -7.72 11.98 -4.31
CA ARG A 67 -6.62 12.48 -5.17
C ARG A 67 -5.33 11.69 -4.94
N LYS A 68 -4.98 11.41 -3.69
CA LYS A 68 -3.78 10.63 -3.34
C LYS A 68 -3.80 9.24 -3.99
N HIS A 69 -4.90 8.51 -3.85
CA HIS A 69 -5.03 7.18 -4.44
C HIS A 69 -5.03 7.24 -5.97
N SER A 70 -5.76 8.17 -6.59
CA SER A 70 -5.78 8.33 -8.05
C SER A 70 -4.43 8.74 -8.63
N ALA A 71 -3.66 9.58 -7.93
CA ALA A 71 -2.33 9.97 -8.37
C ALA A 71 -1.37 8.77 -8.37
N LEU A 72 -1.36 7.98 -7.29
CA LEU A 72 -0.52 6.79 -7.21
C LEU A 72 -0.93 5.72 -8.23
N ALA A 73 -2.24 5.47 -8.39
CA ALA A 73 -2.74 4.52 -9.39
C ALA A 73 -2.32 4.91 -10.81
N ARG A 74 -2.37 6.21 -11.16
CA ARG A 74 -1.85 6.68 -12.45
C ARG A 74 -0.36 6.39 -12.58
N ALA A 75 0.45 6.75 -11.58
CA ALA A 75 1.90 6.50 -11.63
C ALA A 75 2.30 5.02 -11.75
N LEU A 76 1.43 4.09 -11.35
CA LEU A 76 1.68 2.64 -11.43
C LEU A 76 1.27 2.00 -12.76
N PHE A 77 0.30 2.58 -13.47
CA PHE A 77 -0.38 1.95 -14.61
C PHE A 77 -0.37 2.83 -15.88
N THR A 78 0.49 3.83 -15.93
CA THR A 78 0.84 4.59 -17.14
C THR A 78 2.21 4.15 -17.62
#